data_AF-A0A3L7SWT4-F1
#
_entry.id   AF-A0A3L7SWT4-F1
#
_cell.length_a   1.000
_cell.length_b   1.000
_cell.length_c   1.000
_cell.angle_alpha   90.00
_cell.angle_beta   90.00
_cell.angle_gamma   90.00
#
_symmetry.space_group_name_H-M   'P 1'
#
loop_
_entity.id
_entity.type
_entity.pdbx_description
1 polymer ?
#
loop_
_entity_poly.entity_id
_entity_poly.type
_entity_poly.pdbx_seq_one_letter_code
_entity_poly.pdbx_strand_id
1 'polypeptide(L)'
;MPRSIPRSLWFFAILISLGTTAIVVPWVFNRSIQLSTQQIDNAITLWKNSGPTDYDLEILEAKEPGGFKKQLLIKVRKQKIISLVIDGNFVPLQDPSQYQVLDLLESMAKNLATDQQSGQPFFTTASLASKDGHPLRYVRRNSITKERFEWVIKMKTPD
;
A
#
# COMPACT_ATOMS: atom_id res chain seq x y z
N MET A 1 -27.21 5.15 54.25
CA MET A 1 -26.27 6.26 53.93
C MET A 1 -25.45 5.85 52.70
N PRO A 2 -25.51 6.56 51.57
CA PRO A 2 -24.71 6.19 50.41
C PRO A 2 -23.25 6.59 50.67
N ARG A 3 -22.33 5.62 50.63
CA ARG A 3 -20.89 5.88 50.74
C ARG A 3 -20.44 6.63 49.48
N SER A 4 -20.00 7.87 49.64
CA SER A 4 -19.35 8.62 48.57
C SER A 4 -18.05 7.92 48.18
N ILE A 5 -17.89 7.63 46.89
CA ILE A 5 -16.65 7.07 46.33
C ILE A 5 -15.50 8.02 46.67
N PRO A 6 -14.37 7.54 47.25
CA PRO A 6 -13.27 8.42 47.61
C PRO A 6 -12.68 9.05 46.34
N ARG A 7 -12.29 10.33 46.41
CA ARG A 7 -11.71 11.06 45.26
C ARG A 7 -10.50 10.35 44.64
N SER A 8 -9.77 9.57 45.43
CA SER A 8 -8.68 8.72 44.95
C SER A 8 -9.17 7.62 43.98
N LEU A 9 -10.33 7.00 44.23
CA LEU A 9 -10.90 6.01 43.30
C LEU A 9 -11.21 6.65 41.94
N TRP A 10 -11.75 7.87 41.93
CA TRP A 10 -11.99 8.63 40.69
C TRP A 10 -10.69 8.98 39.97
N PHE A 11 -9.67 9.42 40.72
CA PHE A 11 -8.34 9.69 40.16
C PHE A 11 -7.76 8.44 39.48
N PHE A 12 -7.77 7.28 40.16
CA PHE A 12 -7.27 6.03 39.58
C PHE A 12 -8.14 5.54 38.42
N ALA A 13 -9.46 5.71 38.48
CA ALA A 13 -10.34 5.37 37.36
C ALA A 13 -10.02 6.20 36.10
N ILE A 14 -9.81 7.50 36.25
CA ILE A 14 -9.40 8.39 35.15
C ILE A 14 -8.01 8.01 34.65
N LEU A 15 -7.07 7.73 35.56
CA LEU A 15 -5.70 7.33 35.21
C LEU A 15 -5.67 6.01 34.41
N ILE A 16 -6.44 5.02 34.84
CA ILE A 16 -6.60 3.75 34.13
C ILE A 16 -7.21 4.00 32.76
N SER A 17 -8.29 4.80 32.68
CA SER A 17 -8.94 5.13 31.41
C SER A 17 -7.94 5.77 30.43
N LEU A 18 -7.19 6.78 30.86
CA LEU A 18 -6.17 7.45 30.03
C LEU A 18 -5.06 6.48 29.61
N GLY A 19 -4.59 5.65 30.54
CA GLY A 19 -3.57 4.64 30.26
C GLY A 19 -4.04 3.61 29.22
N THR A 20 -5.27 3.11 29.35
CA THR A 20 -5.87 2.19 28.37
C THR A 20 -6.01 2.86 27.01
N THR A 21 -6.55 4.08 26.94
CA THR A 21 -6.67 4.81 25.66
C THR A 21 -5.31 5.03 24.99
N ALA A 22 -4.28 5.39 25.77
CA ALA A 22 -2.93 5.61 25.26
C ALA A 22 -2.29 4.35 24.65
N ILE A 23 -2.66 3.15 25.13
CA ILE A 23 -2.19 1.87 24.57
C ILE A 23 -3.04 1.42 23.38
N VAL A 24 -4.37 1.54 23.49
CA VAL A 24 -5.31 1.00 22.50
C VAL A 24 -5.26 1.78 21.19
N VAL A 25 -5.19 3.12 21.24
CA VAL A 25 -5.24 3.95 20.02
C VAL A 25 -4.08 3.64 19.05
N PRO A 26 -2.80 3.65 19.46
CA PRO A 26 -1.70 3.29 18.57
C PRO A 26 -1.78 1.85 18.06
N TRP A 27 -2.27 0.92 18.90
CA TRP A 27 -2.39 -0.48 18.52
C TRP A 27 -3.41 -0.71 17.41
N VAL A 28 -4.60 -0.11 17.52
CA VAL A 28 -5.63 -0.17 16.47
C VAL A 28 -5.14 0.53 15.20
N PHE A 29 -4.55 1.72 15.33
CA PHE A 29 -4.06 2.50 14.20
C PHE A 29 -2.96 1.76 13.43
N ASN A 30 -1.98 1.19 14.13
CA ASN A 30 -0.87 0.46 13.49
C ASN A 30 -1.35 -0.81 12.77
N ARG A 31 -2.38 -1.49 13.28
CA ARG A 31 -3.03 -2.62 12.59
C ARG A 31 -3.82 -2.17 11.36
N SER A 32 -4.50 -1.03 11.43
CA SER A 32 -5.32 -0.52 10.31
C SER A 32 -4.52 -0.07 9.09
N ILE A 33 -3.24 0.25 9.27
CA ILE A 33 -2.34 0.69 8.21
C ILE A 33 -1.73 -0.51 7.46
N GLN A 34 -1.68 -1.68 8.09
CA GLN A 34 -1.14 -2.87 7.43
C GLN A 34 -2.05 -3.31 6.29
N LEU A 35 -1.42 -3.55 5.15
CA LEU A 35 -2.10 -4.02 3.95
C LEU A 35 -2.70 -5.41 4.22
N SER A 36 -4.01 -5.55 4.04
CA SER A 36 -4.69 -6.83 4.10
C SER A 36 -5.00 -7.37 2.71
N THR A 37 -5.18 -8.70 2.60
CA THR A 37 -5.61 -9.35 1.35
C THR A 37 -6.96 -8.80 0.88
N GLN A 38 -7.90 -8.61 1.80
CA GLN A 38 -9.22 -8.05 1.50
C GLN A 38 -9.16 -6.64 0.88
N GLN A 39 -8.21 -5.79 1.30
CA GLN A 39 -8.02 -4.47 0.69
C GLN A 39 -7.58 -4.60 -0.78
N ILE A 40 -6.71 -5.56 -1.09
CA ILE A 40 -6.24 -5.81 -2.45
C ILE A 40 -7.37 -6.40 -3.30
N ASP A 41 -8.12 -7.37 -2.78
CA ASP A 41 -9.26 -7.98 -3.49
C ASP A 41 -10.35 -6.96 -3.82
N ASN A 42 -10.64 -6.04 -2.89
CA ASN A 42 -11.57 -4.94 -3.13
C ASN A 42 -11.06 -4.00 -4.22
N ALA A 43 -9.77 -3.66 -4.22
CA ALA A 43 -9.17 -2.83 -5.26
C ALA A 43 -9.16 -3.51 -6.63
N ILE A 44 -8.84 -4.81 -6.71
CA ILE A 44 -8.93 -5.59 -7.94
C ILE A 44 -10.35 -5.57 -8.47
N THR A 45 -11.34 -5.77 -7.59
CA THR A 45 -12.76 -5.73 -7.96
C THR A 45 -13.16 -4.35 -8.47
N LEU A 46 -12.77 -3.29 -7.76
CA LEU A 46 -13.06 -1.91 -8.13
C LEU A 46 -12.43 -1.55 -9.48
N TRP A 47 -11.20 -2.01 -9.72
CA TRP A 47 -10.51 -1.77 -10.98
C TRP A 47 -11.15 -2.50 -12.15
N LYS A 48 -11.56 -3.75 -11.96
CA LYS A 48 -12.29 -4.52 -12.99
C LYS A 48 -13.61 -3.86 -13.38
N ASN A 49 -14.28 -3.20 -12.43
CA ASN A 49 -15.59 -2.58 -12.65
C ASN A 49 -15.51 -1.13 -13.16
N SER A 50 -14.55 -0.35 -12.65
CA SER A 50 -14.51 1.11 -12.83
C SER A 50 -13.18 1.64 -13.37
N GLY A 51 -12.22 0.75 -13.65
CA GLY A 51 -10.91 1.12 -14.19
C GLY A 51 -11.03 1.71 -15.61
N PRO A 52 -10.34 2.81 -15.92
CA PRO A 52 -10.32 3.37 -17.27
C PRO A 52 -9.66 2.40 -18.25
N THR A 53 -10.15 2.39 -19.50
CA THR A 53 -9.56 1.59 -20.59
C THR A 53 -8.20 2.13 -21.03
N ASP A 54 -8.06 3.45 -20.99
CA ASP A 54 -6.90 4.22 -21.42
C ASP A 54 -6.35 5.02 -20.25
N TYR A 55 -5.06 4.89 -19.98
CA TYR A 55 -4.40 5.63 -18.91
C TYR A 55 -2.88 5.65 -19.10
N ASP A 56 -2.24 6.61 -18.48
CA ASP A 56 -0.80 6.75 -18.37
C ASP A 56 -0.40 6.56 -16.91
N LEU A 57 0.59 5.69 -16.65
CA LEU A 57 1.18 5.49 -15.33
C LEU A 57 2.58 6.08 -15.29
N GLU A 58 2.86 6.81 -14.22
CA GLU A 58 4.20 7.14 -13.78
C GLU A 58 4.47 6.41 -12.46
N ILE A 59 5.46 5.52 -12.47
CA ILE A 59 5.85 4.73 -11.30
C ILE A 59 7.27 5.15 -10.92
N LEU A 60 7.42 5.62 -9.68
CA LEU A 60 8.71 5.83 -9.05
C LEU A 60 8.96 4.67 -8.10
N GLU A 61 9.91 3.82 -8.45
CA GLU A 61 10.37 2.71 -7.64
C GLU A 61 11.63 3.12 -6.88
N ALA A 62 11.68 2.82 -5.59
CA ALA A 62 12.83 3.04 -4.74
C ALA A 62 13.11 1.80 -3.88
N LYS A 63 14.38 1.44 -3.75
CA LYS A 63 14.84 0.38 -2.85
C LYS A 63 16.01 0.86 -1.98
N GLU A 64 15.87 0.61 -0.68
CA GLU A 64 16.88 0.90 0.34
C GLU A 64 17.15 -0.35 1.19
N PRO A 65 18.35 -0.51 1.79
CA PRO A 65 19.57 0.27 1.51
C PRO A 65 20.10 0.00 0.09
N GLY A 66 20.90 0.93 -0.44
CA GLY A 66 21.46 0.86 -1.80
C GLY A 66 21.07 2.02 -2.72
N GLY A 67 20.12 2.87 -2.31
CA GLY A 67 19.78 4.11 -3.01
C GLY A 67 19.23 3.91 -4.42
N PHE A 68 18.78 2.70 -4.74
CA PHE A 68 18.23 2.37 -6.05
C PHE A 68 16.94 3.16 -6.26
N LYS A 69 16.86 3.84 -7.40
CA LYS A 69 15.67 4.54 -7.86
C LYS A 69 15.49 4.27 -9.33
N LYS A 70 14.24 4.02 -9.74
CA LYS A 70 13.87 3.73 -11.12
C LYS A 70 12.55 4.43 -11.43
N GLN A 71 12.48 5.13 -12.55
CA GLN A 71 11.26 5.72 -13.05
C GLN A 71 10.74 4.91 -14.24
N LEU A 72 9.45 4.58 -14.20
CA LEU A 72 8.75 3.92 -15.29
C LEU A 72 7.61 4.82 -15.76
N LEU A 73 7.56 5.08 -17.06
CA LEU A 73 6.45 5.73 -17.72
C LEU A 73 5.78 4.72 -18.64
N ILE A 74 4.53 4.41 -18.36
CA ILE A 74 3.76 3.38 -19.06
C ILE A 74 2.54 4.06 -19.68
N LYS A 75 2.29 3.80 -20.97
CA LYS A 75 1.07 4.23 -21.64
C LYS A 75 0.25 3.01 -22.00
N VAL A 76 -0.99 2.98 -21.52
CA VAL A 76 -1.96 1.92 -21.76
C VAL A 76 -3.09 2.46 -22.63
N ARG A 77 -3.33 1.83 -23.77
CA ARG A 77 -4.44 2.15 -24.67
C ARG A 77 -5.17 0.89 -25.05
N LYS A 78 -6.50 0.90 -25.00
CA LYS A 78 -7.36 -0.25 -25.23
C LYS A 78 -6.91 -1.45 -24.37
N GLN A 79 -6.57 -1.19 -23.11
CA GLN A 79 -6.05 -2.18 -22.15
C GLN A 79 -4.74 -2.88 -22.58
N LYS A 80 -4.00 -2.30 -23.53
CA LYS A 80 -2.70 -2.80 -23.95
C LYS A 80 -1.63 -1.76 -23.68
N ILE A 81 -0.49 -2.18 -23.15
CA ILE A 81 0.67 -1.30 -23.05
C ILE A 81 1.16 -1.03 -24.48
N ILE A 82 1.22 0.25 -24.85
CA ILE A 82 1.71 0.71 -26.14
C ILE A 82 3.08 1.38 -26.03
N SER A 83 3.48 1.77 -24.83
CA SER A 83 4.78 2.40 -24.59
C SER A 83 5.24 2.12 -23.16
N LEU A 84 6.51 1.77 -23.03
CA LEU A 84 7.22 1.63 -21.78
C LEU A 84 8.54 2.37 -21.89
N VAL A 85 8.75 3.33 -20.99
CA VAL A 85 10.00 4.07 -20.86
C VAL A 85 10.52 3.83 -19.45
N ILE A 86 11.78 3.40 -19.34
CA ILE A 86 12.46 3.16 -18.08
C ILE A 86 13.66 4.09 -18.01
N ASP A 87 13.70 4.96 -17.00
CA ASP A 87 14.77 5.94 -16.78
C ASP A 87 15.10 6.75 -18.06
N GLY A 88 14.06 7.14 -18.79
CA GLY A 88 14.16 7.88 -20.06
C GLY A 88 14.44 7.03 -21.30
N ASN A 89 14.71 5.74 -21.16
CA ASN A 89 15.01 4.84 -22.28
C ASN A 89 13.77 4.04 -22.69
N PHE A 90 13.46 4.03 -23.99
CA PHE A 90 12.41 3.18 -24.53
C PHE A 90 12.79 1.71 -24.42
N VAL A 91 11.87 0.91 -23.89
CA VAL A 91 12.06 -0.53 -23.73
C VAL A 91 11.13 -1.27 -24.68
N PRO A 92 11.63 -2.18 -25.53
CA PRO A 92 10.80 -3.02 -26.37
C PRO A 92 9.82 -3.85 -25.53
N LEU A 93 8.55 -3.84 -25.91
CA LEU A 93 7.48 -4.56 -25.23
C LEU A 93 7.55 -6.05 -25.56
N GLN A 94 8.49 -6.77 -24.94
CA GLN A 94 8.57 -8.23 -25.06
C GLN A 94 7.52 -8.92 -24.16
N ASP A 95 7.23 -8.34 -22.99
CA ASP A 95 6.15 -8.77 -22.08
C ASP A 95 5.41 -7.53 -21.51
N PRO A 96 4.36 -7.04 -22.19
CA PRO A 96 3.59 -5.88 -21.78
C PRO A 96 2.61 -6.15 -20.62
N SER A 97 2.61 -7.33 -20.02
CA SER A 97 1.66 -7.73 -18.94
C SER A 97 2.25 -7.64 -17.53
N GLN A 98 3.32 -6.88 -17.33
CA GLN A 98 3.98 -6.80 -16.01
C GLN A 98 3.78 -5.45 -15.30
N TYR A 99 3.17 -4.47 -15.98
CA TYR A 99 3.12 -3.08 -15.52
C TYR A 99 1.72 -2.47 -15.59
N GLN A 100 0.68 -3.26 -15.84
CA GLN A 100 -0.69 -2.79 -15.71
C GLN A 100 -1.09 -2.72 -14.24
N VAL A 101 -2.17 -1.98 -13.97
CA VAL A 101 -2.65 -1.80 -12.60
C VAL A 101 -3.03 -3.13 -11.95
N LEU A 102 -3.63 -4.05 -12.70
CA LEU A 102 -3.93 -5.41 -12.20
C LEU A 102 -2.65 -6.15 -11.82
N ASP A 103 -1.62 -6.11 -12.66
CA ASP A 103 -0.34 -6.79 -12.40
C ASP A 103 0.35 -6.23 -11.14
N LEU A 104 0.25 -4.90 -10.92
CA LEU A 104 0.75 -4.26 -9.71
C LEU A 104 0.01 -4.75 -8.45
N LEU A 105 -1.31 -4.82 -8.51
CA LEU A 105 -2.14 -5.33 -7.40
C LEU A 105 -1.86 -6.81 -7.11
N GLU A 106 -1.72 -7.63 -8.16
CA GLU A 106 -1.36 -9.05 -8.03
C GLU A 106 0.05 -9.24 -7.47
N SER A 107 1.02 -8.41 -7.88
CA SER A 107 2.36 -8.39 -7.31
C SER A 107 2.35 -8.03 -5.81
N MET A 108 1.53 -7.05 -5.41
CA MET A 108 1.32 -6.72 -3.99
C MET A 108 0.74 -7.91 -3.21
N ALA A 109 -0.26 -8.61 -3.76
CA ALA A 109 -0.86 -9.78 -3.13
C ALA A 109 0.16 -10.92 -2.97
N LYS A 110 0.94 -11.20 -4.01
CA LYS A 110 2.01 -12.22 -4.00
C LYS A 110 3.08 -11.88 -2.97
N ASN A 111 3.50 -10.63 -2.90
CA ASN A 111 4.47 -10.17 -1.91
C ASN A 111 3.92 -10.35 -0.49
N LEU A 112 2.66 -9.97 -0.24
CA LEU A 112 2.02 -10.13 1.07
C LEU A 112 1.95 -11.60 1.49
N ALA A 113 1.57 -12.50 0.58
CA ALA A 113 1.54 -13.93 0.85
C ALA A 113 2.95 -14.49 1.15
N THR A 114 3.95 -14.05 0.38
CA THR A 114 5.35 -14.44 0.61
C THR A 114 5.85 -13.95 1.96
N ASP A 115 5.52 -12.72 2.34
CA ASP A 115 5.88 -12.13 3.63
C ASP A 115 5.31 -12.94 4.80
N GLN A 116 4.02 -13.29 4.71
CA GLN A 116 3.34 -14.11 5.71
C GLN A 116 3.96 -15.50 5.85
N GLN A 117 4.38 -16.11 4.74
CA GLN A 117 5.02 -17.43 4.73
C GLN A 117 6.47 -17.40 5.21
N SER A 118 7.18 -16.28 5.03
CA SER A 118 8.60 -16.15 5.38
C SER A 118 8.87 -16.22 6.89
N GLY A 119 7.86 -15.94 7.72
CA GLY A 119 8.01 -15.81 9.17
C GLY A 119 8.80 -14.57 9.62
N GLN A 120 9.24 -13.71 8.69
CA GLN A 120 9.95 -12.48 9.02
C GLN A 120 8.98 -11.31 9.27
N PRO A 121 9.33 -10.35 10.13
CA PRO A 121 8.47 -9.21 10.45
C PRO A 121 8.52 -8.16 9.33
N PHE A 122 7.62 -8.29 8.37
CA PHE A 122 7.39 -7.27 7.35
C PHE A 122 6.34 -6.24 7.79
N PHE A 123 6.61 -4.98 7.49
CA PHE A 123 5.65 -3.89 7.56
C PHE A 123 5.28 -3.48 6.13
N THR A 124 4.09 -3.88 5.71
CA THR A 124 3.59 -3.68 4.35
C THR A 124 2.35 -2.80 4.40
N THR A 125 2.34 -1.72 3.62
CA THR A 125 1.28 -0.72 3.59
C THR A 125 1.00 -0.31 2.15
N ALA A 126 -0.25 0.04 1.84
CA ALA A 126 -0.59 0.62 0.56
C ALA A 126 -1.65 1.70 0.69
N SER A 127 -1.63 2.64 -0.24
CA SER A 127 -2.70 3.60 -0.49
C SER A 127 -3.29 3.29 -1.85
N LEU A 128 -4.60 3.07 -1.88
CA LEU A 128 -5.36 2.69 -3.07
C LEU A 128 -6.36 3.81 -3.37
N ALA A 129 -6.55 4.15 -4.64
CA ALA A 129 -7.49 5.17 -5.06
C ALA A 129 -8.93 4.71 -4.81
N SER A 130 -9.75 5.59 -4.21
CA SER A 130 -11.15 5.28 -3.90
C SER A 130 -12.06 5.20 -5.13
N LYS A 131 -11.65 5.81 -6.25
CA LYS A 131 -12.46 5.90 -7.48
C LYS A 131 -12.50 4.58 -8.25
N ASP A 132 -11.34 3.97 -8.44
CA ASP A 132 -11.13 2.84 -9.35
C ASP A 132 -10.18 1.78 -8.77
N GLY A 133 -9.59 2.00 -7.60
CA GLY A 133 -8.78 1.00 -6.90
C GLY A 133 -7.33 0.93 -7.33
N HIS A 134 -6.86 1.80 -8.23
CA HIS A 134 -5.45 1.76 -8.61
C HIS A 134 -4.53 2.10 -7.42
N PRO A 135 -3.34 1.50 -7.33
CA PRO A 135 -2.38 1.86 -6.29
C PRO A 135 -1.84 3.28 -6.50
N LEU A 136 -1.79 4.04 -5.41
CA LEU A 136 -1.17 5.38 -5.33
C LEU A 136 0.22 5.29 -4.70
N ARG A 137 0.36 4.41 -3.69
CA ARG A 137 1.61 4.18 -2.98
C ARG A 137 1.63 2.77 -2.42
N TYR A 138 2.78 2.12 -2.47
CA TYR A 138 3.02 0.84 -1.83
C TYR A 138 4.37 0.88 -1.13
N VAL A 139 4.42 0.45 0.13
CA VAL A 139 5.66 0.35 0.90
C VAL A 139 5.72 -1.03 1.53
N ARG A 140 6.80 -1.75 1.28
CA ARG A 140 7.13 -3.03 1.92
C ARG A 140 8.47 -2.90 2.60
N ARG A 141 8.50 -3.08 3.92
CA ARG A 141 9.71 -2.95 4.72
C ARG A 141 9.96 -4.19 5.55
N ASN A 142 11.16 -4.75 5.46
CA ASN A 142 11.62 -5.78 6.38
C ASN A 142 12.13 -5.10 7.67
N SER A 143 11.52 -5.44 8.82
CA SER A 143 11.86 -4.79 10.09
C SER A 143 13.24 -5.19 10.62
N ILE A 144 13.76 -6.35 10.20
CA ILE A 144 15.08 -6.88 10.59
C ILE A 144 16.16 -6.30 9.68
N THR A 145 16.10 -6.59 8.37
CA THR A 145 17.16 -6.18 7.43
C THR A 145 17.15 -4.68 7.14
N LYS A 146 16.09 -3.99 7.56
CA LYS A 146 15.80 -2.58 7.24
C LYS A 146 15.61 -2.31 5.75
N GLU A 147 15.56 -3.37 4.93
CA GLU A 147 15.24 -3.24 3.52
C GLU A 147 13.85 -2.63 3.37
N ARG A 148 13.76 -1.62 2.51
CA ARG A 148 12.54 -0.90 2.17
C ARG A 148 12.41 -0.86 0.67
N PHE A 149 11.27 -1.31 0.19
CA PHE A 149 10.83 -1.17 -1.17
C PHE A 149 9.63 -0.24 -1.22
N GLU A 150 9.63 0.70 -2.15
CA GLU A 150 8.56 1.68 -2.28
C GLU A 150 8.22 1.91 -3.75
N TRP A 151 6.91 1.90 -4.04
CA TRP A 151 6.34 2.44 -5.26
C TRP A 151 5.52 3.68 -4.93
N VAL A 152 5.75 4.75 -5.68
CA VAL A 152 4.85 5.91 -5.76
C VAL A 152 4.30 5.96 -7.18
N ILE A 153 2.99 5.90 -7.30
CA ILE A 153 2.31 5.70 -8.58
C ILE A 153 1.38 6.88 -8.82
N LYS A 154 1.47 7.46 -10.01
CA LYS A 154 0.56 8.50 -10.49
C LYS A 154 -0.10 8.01 -11.76
N MET A 155 -1.42 8.05 -11.79
CA MET A 155 -2.20 7.73 -12.97
C MET A 155 -2.81 9.01 -13.55
N LYS A 156 -2.78 9.12 -14.88
CA LYS A 156 -3.52 10.14 -15.63
C LYS A 156 -4.38 9.47 -16.69
N THR A 157 -5.62 9.91 -16.81
CA THR A 157 -6.48 9.52 -17.93
C THR A 157 -6.31 10.57 -19.03
N PRO A 158 -6.07 10.18 -20.29
CA PRO A 158 -6.11 11.13 -21.39
C PRO A 158 -7.52 11.73 -21.51
N ASP A 159 -7.59 13.04 -21.75
CA ASP A 159 -8.85 13.76 -22.02
C ASP A 159 -9.56 13.25 -23.30
#